data_AF-A0A4P5XY63-F1
#
_entry.id   AF-A0A4P5XY63-F1
#
_cell.length_a   1.000
_cell.length_b   1.000
_cell.length_c   1.000
_cell.angle_alpha   90.00
_cell.angle_beta   90.00
_cell.angle_gamma   90.00
#
_symmetry.space_group_name_H-M   'P 1'
#
loop_
_entity.id
_entity.type
_entity.pdbx_description
1 polymer ?
#
loop_
_entity_poly.entity_id
_entity_poly.type
_entity_poly.pdbx_seq_one_letter_code
_entity_poly.pdbx_strand_id
1 'polypeptide(L)'
;MREILFRQLQPVRQRQWAEGVVRVAVWGLGTGSIVAAVFGILRLIGWPSADGTGWAVLLGLPMAAAASAAVWGWLKTDWLLAARAVDGHYELKDRTETALAFLRHERAGQGSGWEQLQLADAVQHLQRVEAKQVVPMVLPSSFRWAAATTALAVVLLCWPTSRSQVSAGPSQSLEAIVAEAEIVEEDLKELLDELPEEHDPELDAIIKELLAKAAEMKEPGVDVREALAKLSEMQSALQAVAAEFNVAATDEQMKAIGEALQSAESLQEAGQALQEGQYDKASEKLAKLDTPKLDRKESRAVVDKLKKASEDAAQKGMKNLSEAAKEAAEGLDKDNPTQSKSGLNKLGESAKKQGNAKKIGAMLKKQSDKLGESKSNCQGSSQGNGNQLAKKPSLKAGKSTNTNVQGDRTDLAANRNEEKIKGLKGEQGDSDVETLTTTEANEQSQRDLKDVYHKYRKLSDAVLETEDIPLGHRQTIRRYFEAIRPTREEATPTNSDSTKE
;
A
#
# COMPACT_ATOMS: atom_id res chain seq x y z
N MET A 1 16.67 41.97 -73.78
CA MET A 1 15.19 41.95 -73.70
C MET A 1 14.67 40.89 -72.74
N ARG A 2 15.05 39.62 -72.91
CA ARG A 2 14.66 38.52 -72.01
C ARG A 2 14.86 38.80 -70.52
N GLU A 3 16.06 39.22 -70.11
CA GLU A 3 16.36 39.51 -68.70
C GLU A 3 15.52 40.67 -68.15
N ILE A 4 15.22 41.66 -68.98
CA ILE A 4 14.41 42.83 -68.61
C ILE A 4 12.97 42.38 -68.34
N LEU A 5 12.40 41.55 -69.22
CA LEU A 5 11.03 41.02 -69.05
C LEU A 5 10.90 40.19 -67.76
N PHE A 6 11.82 39.25 -67.51
CA PHE A 6 11.81 38.47 -66.26
C PHE A 6 12.02 39.34 -65.02
N ARG A 7 12.90 40.34 -65.09
CA ARG A 7 13.14 41.28 -63.97
C ARG A 7 11.91 42.10 -63.63
N GLN A 8 11.12 42.52 -64.63
CA GLN A 8 9.89 43.28 -64.40
C GLN A 8 8.73 42.41 -63.89
N LEU A 9 8.65 41.14 -64.31
CA LEU A 9 7.64 40.19 -63.81
C LEU A 9 8.00 39.59 -62.44
N GLN A 10 9.28 39.57 -62.06
CA GLN A 10 9.77 39.03 -60.80
C GLN A 10 9.05 39.59 -59.55
N PRO A 11 8.86 40.92 -59.37
CA PRO A 11 8.17 41.45 -58.20
C PRO A 11 6.68 41.03 -58.15
N VAL A 12 6.01 40.90 -59.31
CA VAL A 12 4.63 40.41 -59.38
C VAL A 12 4.58 38.93 -58.97
N ARG A 13 5.50 38.11 -59.49
CA ARG A 13 5.62 36.70 -59.14
C ARG A 13 5.92 36.48 -57.65
N GLN A 14 6.82 37.27 -57.07
CA GLN A 14 7.13 37.22 -55.63
C GLN A 14 5.91 37.56 -54.78
N ARG A 15 5.07 38.50 -55.22
CA ARG A 15 3.83 38.87 -54.52
C ARG A 15 2.73 37.82 -54.64
N GLN A 16 2.54 37.24 -55.82
CA GLN A 16 1.61 36.11 -55.99
C GLN A 16 2.03 34.90 -55.15
N TRP A 17 3.34 34.63 -55.10
CA TRP A 17 3.88 33.61 -54.22
C TRP A 17 3.62 33.94 -52.74
N ALA A 18 3.90 35.17 -52.31
CA ALA A 18 3.64 35.60 -50.94
C ALA A 18 2.15 35.49 -50.56
N GLU A 19 1.24 35.88 -51.45
CA GLU A 19 -0.20 35.73 -51.22
C GLU A 19 -0.62 34.25 -51.12
N GLY A 20 -0.09 33.40 -52.00
CA GLY A 20 -0.31 31.96 -51.96
C GLY A 20 0.19 31.33 -50.66
N VAL A 21 1.40 31.70 -50.24
CA VAL A 21 1.99 31.25 -48.96
C VAL A 21 1.15 31.70 -47.78
N VAL A 22 0.71 32.97 -47.74
CA VAL A 22 -0.16 33.49 -46.67
C VAL A 22 -1.48 32.72 -46.62
N ARG A 23 -2.11 32.47 -47.76
CA ARG A 23 -3.38 31.74 -47.81
C ARG A 23 -3.23 30.32 -47.29
N VAL A 24 -2.24 29.57 -47.75
CA VAL A 24 -2.02 28.19 -47.31
C VAL A 24 -1.56 28.16 -45.85
N ALA A 25 -0.75 29.11 -45.40
CA ALA A 25 -0.37 29.24 -43.99
C ALA A 25 -1.59 29.47 -43.09
N VAL A 26 -2.55 30.29 -43.52
CA VAL A 26 -3.81 30.50 -42.77
C VAL A 26 -4.63 29.21 -42.67
N TRP A 27 -4.74 28.45 -43.75
CA TRP A 27 -5.42 27.14 -43.73
C TRP A 27 -4.68 26.11 -42.86
N GLY A 28 -3.35 26.06 -42.97
CA GLY A 28 -2.50 25.20 -42.15
C GLY A 28 -2.63 25.51 -40.66
N LEU A 29 -2.61 26.79 -40.29
CA LEU A 29 -2.86 27.25 -38.92
C LEU A 29 -4.23 26.77 -38.43
N GLY A 30 -5.29 27.00 -39.21
CA GLY A 30 -6.64 26.56 -38.85
C GLY A 30 -6.75 25.06 -38.61
N THR A 31 -6.21 24.23 -39.51
CA THR A 31 -6.22 22.77 -39.35
C THR A 31 -5.39 22.30 -38.16
N GLY A 32 -4.21 22.90 -37.94
CA GLY A 32 -3.35 22.57 -36.79
C GLY A 32 -4.00 22.93 -35.46
N SER A 33 -4.68 24.08 -35.38
CA SER A 33 -5.41 24.48 -34.17
C SER A 33 -6.57 23.54 -33.85
N ILE A 34 -7.29 23.02 -34.85
CA ILE A 34 -8.37 22.05 -34.63
C ILE A 34 -7.80 20.76 -34.03
N VAL A 35 -6.70 20.23 -34.56
CA VAL A 35 -6.04 19.04 -34.02
C VAL A 35 -5.54 19.28 -32.59
N ALA A 36 -4.93 20.44 -32.33
CA ALA A 36 -4.49 20.82 -30.99
C ALA A 36 -5.65 20.94 -29.99
N ALA A 37 -6.79 21.49 -30.41
CA ALA A 37 -8.00 21.57 -29.58
C ALA A 37 -8.57 20.20 -29.25
N VAL A 38 -8.64 19.27 -30.21
CA VAL A 38 -9.04 17.88 -29.98
C VAL A 38 -8.12 17.20 -28.97
N PHE A 39 -6.81 17.40 -29.07
CA PHE A 39 -5.84 16.86 -28.12
C PHE A 39 -6.00 17.47 -26.72
N GLY A 40 -6.28 18.77 -26.62
CA GLY A 40 -6.62 19.44 -25.36
C GLY A 40 -7.87 18.84 -24.69
N ILE A 41 -8.90 18.52 -25.47
CA ILE A 41 -10.12 17.86 -24.99
C ILE A 41 -9.81 16.41 -24.53
N LEU A 42 -9.03 15.65 -25.29
CA LEU A 42 -8.61 14.29 -24.90
C LEU A 42 -7.81 14.29 -23.59
N ARG A 43 -6.95 15.31 -23.39
CA ARG A 43 -6.23 15.53 -22.13
C ARG A 43 -7.19 15.81 -20.97
N LEU A 44 -8.24 16.59 -21.18
CA LEU A 44 -9.27 16.85 -20.16
C LEU A 44 -10.03 15.57 -19.76
N ILE A 45 -10.32 14.68 -20.73
CA ILE A 45 -11.00 13.40 -20.51
C ILE A 45 -10.10 12.36 -19.81
N GLY A 46 -8.79 12.60 -19.75
CA GLY A 46 -7.85 11.74 -19.03
C GLY A 46 -7.25 10.63 -19.89
N TRP A 47 -7.18 10.85 -21.20
CA TRP A 47 -6.41 9.97 -22.08
C TRP A 47 -4.94 9.99 -21.66
N PRO A 48 -4.27 8.83 -21.53
CA PRO A 48 -2.85 8.77 -21.17
C PRO A 48 -2.02 9.40 -22.30
N SER A 49 -1.55 10.62 -22.08
CA SER A 49 -0.60 11.29 -22.97
C SER A 49 0.77 11.30 -22.29
N ALA A 50 1.82 10.90 -23.02
CA ALA A 50 3.18 11.01 -22.54
C ALA A 50 3.52 12.48 -22.22
N ASP A 51 4.12 12.71 -21.05
CA ASP A 51 4.52 14.05 -20.60
C ASP A 51 5.46 14.69 -21.62
N GLY A 52 4.98 15.74 -22.30
CA GLY A 52 5.73 16.49 -23.33
C GLY A 52 5.16 16.44 -24.75
N THR A 53 4.24 15.51 -25.08
CA THR A 53 3.69 15.42 -26.45
C THR A 53 2.80 16.61 -26.83
N GLY A 54 2.22 17.31 -25.84
CA GLY A 54 1.31 18.44 -26.09
C GLY A 54 1.96 19.61 -26.83
N TRP A 55 3.22 19.95 -26.49
CA TRP A 55 3.95 21.04 -27.14
C TRP A 55 4.48 20.66 -28.52
N ALA A 56 4.90 19.41 -28.69
CA ALA A 56 5.38 18.89 -29.97
C ALA A 56 4.27 18.89 -31.05
N VAL A 57 3.04 18.54 -30.67
CA VAL A 57 1.88 18.57 -31.58
C VAL A 57 1.46 20.02 -31.90
N LEU A 58 1.48 20.90 -30.90
CA LEU A 58 1.12 22.33 -31.06
C LEU A 58 2.03 23.07 -32.03
N LEU A 59 3.35 22.84 -31.96
CA LEU A 59 4.33 23.58 -32.75
C LEU A 59 4.74 22.83 -34.02
N GLY A 60 4.83 21.51 -33.97
CA GLY A 60 5.36 20.69 -35.06
C GLY A 60 4.46 20.66 -36.30
N LEU A 61 3.15 20.46 -36.11
CA LEU A 61 2.20 20.36 -37.22
C LEU A 61 2.02 21.66 -38.02
N PRO A 62 1.78 22.84 -37.41
CA PRO A 62 1.64 24.08 -38.18
C PRO A 62 2.94 24.50 -38.84
N MET A 63 4.10 24.26 -38.23
CA MET A 63 5.39 24.54 -38.87
C MET A 63 5.63 23.63 -40.09
N ALA A 64 5.33 22.34 -39.99
CA ALA A 64 5.44 21.40 -41.11
C ALA A 64 4.46 21.77 -42.25
N ALA A 65 3.23 22.15 -41.92
CA ALA A 65 2.26 22.63 -42.90
C ALA A 65 2.73 23.91 -43.60
N ALA A 66 3.25 24.90 -42.87
CA ALA A 66 3.79 26.13 -43.44
C ALA A 66 5.01 25.88 -44.34
N ALA A 67 5.92 24.97 -43.93
CA ALA A 67 7.07 24.60 -44.74
C ALA A 67 6.66 23.89 -46.03
N SER A 68 5.74 22.92 -45.96
CA SER A 68 5.21 22.22 -47.14
C SER A 68 4.48 23.17 -48.10
N ALA A 69 3.76 24.16 -47.56
CA ALA A 69 3.09 25.21 -48.31
C ALA A 69 4.07 26.15 -49.04
N ALA A 70 5.15 26.54 -48.37
CA ALA A 70 6.19 27.37 -48.98
C ALA A 70 6.87 26.65 -50.14
N VAL A 71 7.18 25.36 -49.96
CA VAL A 71 7.76 24.50 -50.99
C VAL A 71 6.79 24.31 -52.17
N TRP A 72 5.52 23.99 -51.90
CA TRP A 72 4.49 23.82 -52.94
C TRP A 72 4.21 25.11 -53.71
N GLY A 73 4.11 26.25 -53.02
CA GLY A 73 3.94 27.56 -53.63
C GLY A 73 5.13 27.91 -54.52
N TRP A 74 6.35 27.60 -54.08
CA TRP A 74 7.56 27.87 -54.87
C TRP A 74 7.62 27.04 -56.15
N LEU A 75 7.16 25.78 -56.10
CA LEU A 75 7.12 24.86 -57.24
C LEU A 75 6.04 25.19 -58.28
N LYS A 76 4.92 25.83 -57.89
CA LYS A 76 3.76 26.04 -58.78
C LYS A 76 3.57 27.44 -59.35
N THR A 77 4.30 28.46 -58.89
CA THR A 77 4.15 29.81 -59.46
C THR A 77 4.88 29.94 -60.79
N ASP A 78 4.17 29.62 -61.87
CA ASP A 78 4.62 29.80 -63.25
C ASP A 78 4.61 31.29 -63.66
N TRP A 79 5.57 31.69 -64.49
CA TRP A 79 5.67 33.03 -65.04
C TRP A 79 4.46 33.42 -65.88
N LEU A 80 3.77 32.42 -66.45
CA LEU A 80 2.55 32.60 -67.22
C LEU A 80 1.41 33.20 -66.38
N LEU A 81 1.28 32.80 -65.10
CA LEU A 81 0.27 33.33 -64.18
C LEU A 81 0.57 34.78 -63.79
N ALA A 82 1.85 35.13 -63.67
CA ALA A 82 2.27 36.52 -63.43
C ALA A 82 1.97 37.40 -64.65
N ALA A 83 2.26 36.92 -65.85
CA ALA A 83 1.95 37.61 -67.10
C ALA A 83 0.44 37.83 -67.27
N ARG A 84 -0.38 36.77 -67.10
CA ARG A 84 -1.85 36.87 -67.17
C ARG A 84 -2.44 37.85 -66.16
N ALA A 85 -1.92 37.89 -64.94
CA ALA A 85 -2.39 38.83 -63.93
C ALA A 85 -2.09 40.29 -64.30
N VAL A 86 -0.91 40.55 -64.88
CA VAL A 86 -0.53 41.88 -65.39
C VAL A 86 -1.40 42.27 -66.58
N ASP A 87 -1.59 41.35 -67.54
CA ASP A 87 -2.40 41.60 -68.72
C ASP A 87 -3.87 41.85 -68.36
N GLY A 88 -4.42 41.09 -67.40
CA GLY A 88 -5.79 41.26 -66.94
C GLY A 88 -6.02 42.56 -66.15
N HIS A 89 -5.04 43.01 -65.37
CA HIS A 89 -5.20 44.23 -64.55
C HIS A 89 -5.02 45.52 -65.36
N TYR A 90 -4.08 45.53 -66.32
CA TYR A 90 -3.79 46.68 -67.18
C TYR A 90 -4.45 46.58 -68.58
N GLU A 91 -5.33 45.59 -68.80
CA GLU A 91 -6.02 45.32 -70.05
C GLU A 91 -5.09 45.23 -71.28
N LEU A 92 -3.88 44.67 -71.09
CA LEU A 92 -2.85 44.59 -72.13
C LEU A 92 -3.14 43.53 -73.21
N LYS A 93 -4.35 42.95 -73.26
CA LYS A 93 -4.80 41.98 -74.29
C LYS A 93 -3.78 40.87 -74.56
N ASP A 94 -3.33 40.20 -73.49
CA ASP A 94 -2.41 39.06 -73.55
C ASP A 94 -1.02 39.37 -74.15
N ARG A 95 -0.62 40.66 -74.24
CA ARG A 95 0.69 41.06 -74.79
C ARG A 95 1.86 40.49 -73.99
N THR A 96 1.76 40.43 -72.66
CA THR A 96 2.86 39.91 -71.84
C THR A 96 2.89 38.38 -71.82
N GLU A 97 1.73 37.73 -71.90
CA GLU A 97 1.61 36.28 -72.14
C GLU A 97 2.22 35.88 -73.49
N THR A 98 1.86 36.60 -74.56
CA THR A 98 2.36 36.35 -75.92
C THR A 98 3.86 36.60 -76.02
N ALA A 99 4.37 37.68 -75.40
CA ALA A 99 5.80 37.96 -75.33
C ALA A 99 6.59 36.84 -74.60
N LEU A 100 6.00 36.23 -73.57
CA LEU A 100 6.60 35.10 -72.85
C LEU A 100 6.58 33.82 -73.70
N ALA A 101 5.53 33.61 -74.51
CA ALA A 101 5.47 32.51 -75.48
C ALA A 101 6.55 32.68 -76.57
N PHE A 102 6.75 33.88 -77.11
CA PHE A 102 7.81 34.13 -78.11
C PHE A 102 9.22 33.95 -77.55
N LEU A 103 9.48 34.34 -76.29
CA LEU A 103 10.76 34.02 -75.63
C LEU A 103 11.02 32.52 -75.49
N ARG A 104 9.96 31.68 -75.48
CA ARG A 104 10.06 30.23 -75.50
C ARG A 104 10.38 29.70 -76.91
N HIS A 105 9.83 30.34 -77.94
CA HIS A 105 10.08 30.04 -79.36
C HIS A 105 11.48 30.47 -79.83
N GLU A 106 11.96 31.64 -79.43
CA GLU A 106 13.34 32.09 -79.71
C GLU A 106 14.38 31.10 -79.16
N ARG A 107 14.11 30.53 -77.98
CA ARG A 107 14.96 29.50 -77.35
C ARG A 107 15.01 28.19 -78.15
N ALA A 108 13.99 27.91 -78.95
CA ALA A 108 13.93 26.76 -79.86
C ALA A 108 14.57 27.06 -81.23
N GLY A 109 15.19 28.24 -81.42
CA GLY A 109 15.94 28.61 -82.62
C GLY A 109 15.08 29.12 -83.78
N GLN A 110 13.83 29.51 -83.54
CA GLN A 110 12.85 29.87 -84.58
C GLN A 110 12.31 31.31 -84.45
N GLY A 111 13.16 32.29 -84.12
CA GLY A 111 12.73 33.68 -83.91
C GLY A 111 12.55 34.46 -85.22
N SER A 112 11.38 35.06 -85.44
CA SER A 112 11.12 35.95 -86.59
C SER A 112 11.26 37.44 -86.23
N GLY A 113 11.59 38.30 -87.20
CA GLY A 113 11.89 39.72 -86.94
C GLY A 113 10.71 40.54 -86.37
N TRP A 114 9.46 40.14 -86.61
CA TRP A 114 8.28 40.80 -86.04
C TRP A 114 8.00 40.37 -84.59
N GLU A 115 8.42 39.17 -84.17
CA GLU A 115 8.34 38.72 -82.77
C GLU A 115 9.20 39.61 -81.86
N GLN A 116 10.37 40.05 -82.35
CA GLN A 116 11.25 40.96 -81.62
C GLN A 116 10.61 42.35 -81.42
N LEU A 117 9.81 42.82 -82.37
CA LEU A 117 9.06 44.08 -82.26
C LEU A 117 7.92 43.95 -81.23
N GLN A 118 7.20 42.83 -81.22
CA GLN A 118 6.15 42.59 -80.21
C GLN A 118 6.72 42.39 -78.81
N LEU A 119 7.90 41.76 -78.70
CA LEU A 119 8.63 41.65 -77.45
C LEU A 119 9.09 43.04 -76.94
N ALA A 120 9.51 43.93 -77.84
CA ALA A 120 9.89 45.30 -77.50
C ALA A 120 8.71 46.14 -77.00
N ASP A 121 7.57 46.04 -77.68
CA ASP A 121 6.32 46.68 -77.27
C ASP A 121 5.87 46.20 -75.87
N ALA A 122 5.86 44.89 -75.64
CA ALA A 122 5.51 44.32 -74.33
C ALA A 122 6.45 44.77 -73.21
N VAL A 123 7.76 44.84 -73.46
CA VAL A 123 8.74 45.35 -72.48
C VAL A 123 8.51 46.82 -72.16
N GLN A 124 8.19 47.66 -73.16
CA GLN A 124 7.90 49.08 -72.94
C GLN A 124 6.65 49.28 -72.06
N HIS A 125 5.61 48.47 -72.27
CA HIS A 125 4.41 48.49 -71.44
C HIS A 125 4.66 47.95 -70.03
N LEU A 126 5.50 46.91 -69.88
CA LEU A 126 5.88 46.34 -68.57
C LEU A 126 6.67 47.31 -67.68
N GLN A 127 7.38 48.29 -68.24
CA GLN A 127 8.11 49.28 -67.45
C GLN A 127 7.21 50.18 -66.59
N ARG A 128 5.93 50.30 -66.96
CA ARG A 128 4.94 51.14 -66.25
C ARG A 128 4.11 50.36 -65.24
N VAL A 129 4.34 49.05 -65.10
CA VAL A 129 3.55 48.16 -64.27
C VAL A 129 3.97 48.28 -62.81
N GLU A 130 3.02 48.59 -61.93
CA GLU A 130 3.24 48.57 -60.49
C GLU A 130 2.78 47.25 -59.89
N ALA A 131 3.72 46.43 -59.43
CA ALA A 131 3.41 45.12 -58.85
C ALA A 131 2.50 45.18 -57.60
N LYS A 132 2.37 46.36 -56.95
CA LYS A 132 1.44 46.60 -55.83
C LYS A 132 -0.02 46.63 -56.23
N GLN A 133 -0.31 47.15 -57.43
CA GLN A 133 -1.67 47.34 -57.92
C GLN A 133 -2.23 46.03 -58.49
N VAL A 134 -1.38 45.27 -59.19
CA VAL A 134 -1.75 43.98 -59.81
C VAL A 134 -2.12 42.92 -58.77
N VAL A 135 -1.40 42.87 -57.64
CA VAL A 135 -1.64 41.88 -56.58
C VAL A 135 -1.66 42.60 -55.23
N PRO A 136 -2.83 43.14 -54.82
CA PRO A 136 -2.99 43.72 -53.50
C PRO A 136 -2.93 42.61 -52.45
N MET A 137 -2.03 42.73 -51.48
CA MET A 137 -1.95 41.78 -50.37
C MET A 137 -3.13 42.03 -49.42
N VAL A 138 -4.25 41.34 -49.65
CA VAL A 138 -5.40 41.35 -48.76
C VAL A 138 -5.36 40.11 -47.87
N LEU A 139 -5.47 40.33 -46.56
CA LEU A 139 -5.61 39.23 -45.62
C LEU A 139 -6.92 38.49 -45.89
N PRO A 140 -6.90 37.15 -46.06
CA PRO A 140 -8.12 36.39 -46.31
C PRO A 140 -9.04 36.49 -45.09
N SER A 141 -10.36 36.52 -45.32
CA SER A 141 -11.36 36.57 -44.24
C SER A 141 -11.26 35.38 -43.28
N SER A 142 -10.72 34.24 -43.73
CA SER A 142 -10.41 33.07 -42.92
C SER A 142 -9.36 33.30 -41.84
N PHE A 143 -8.54 34.36 -41.94
CA PHE A 143 -7.55 34.69 -40.91
C PHE A 143 -8.19 34.94 -39.54
N ARG A 144 -9.37 35.58 -39.51
CA ARG A 144 -10.09 35.85 -38.26
C ARG A 144 -10.51 34.56 -37.55
N TRP A 145 -11.00 33.58 -38.32
CA TRP A 145 -11.39 32.27 -37.79
C TRP A 145 -10.17 31.47 -37.34
N ALA A 146 -9.10 31.47 -38.13
CA ALA A 146 -7.86 30.77 -37.78
C ALA A 146 -7.21 31.34 -36.50
N ALA A 147 -7.25 32.66 -36.31
CA ALA A 147 -6.79 33.32 -35.09
C ALA A 147 -7.65 32.91 -33.87
N ALA A 148 -8.98 32.90 -34.03
CA ALA A 148 -9.90 32.50 -32.95
C ALA A 148 -9.71 31.04 -32.53
N THR A 149 -9.54 30.11 -33.48
CA THR A 149 -9.30 28.69 -33.17
C THR A 149 -7.95 28.47 -32.50
N THR A 150 -6.92 29.22 -32.91
CA THR A 150 -5.60 29.16 -32.26
C THR A 150 -5.69 29.61 -30.80
N ALA A 151 -6.38 30.72 -30.53
CA ALA A 151 -6.57 31.21 -29.17
C ALA A 151 -7.30 30.19 -28.28
N LEU A 152 -8.36 29.55 -28.80
CA LEU A 152 -9.09 28.51 -28.09
C LEU A 152 -8.21 27.29 -27.76
N ALA A 153 -7.41 26.83 -28.73
CA ALA A 153 -6.51 25.70 -28.54
C ALA A 153 -5.45 25.97 -27.46
N VAL A 154 -4.89 27.19 -27.43
CA VAL A 154 -3.95 27.62 -26.39
C VAL A 154 -4.61 27.63 -25.02
N VAL A 155 -5.83 28.17 -24.91
CA VAL A 155 -6.58 28.17 -23.65
C VAL A 155 -6.83 26.75 -23.14
N LEU A 156 -7.23 25.81 -24.01
CA LEU A 156 -7.48 24.42 -23.62
C LEU A 156 -6.19 23.68 -23.19
N LEU A 157 -5.06 23.94 -23.85
CA LEU A 157 -3.81 23.26 -23.55
C LEU A 157 -3.06 23.83 -22.35
N CYS A 158 -3.17 25.14 -22.12
CA CYS A 158 -2.67 25.83 -20.93
C CYS A 158 -3.65 25.76 -19.75
N TRP A 159 -4.85 25.19 -19.93
CA TRP A 159 -5.79 25.03 -18.84
C TRP A 159 -5.16 24.15 -17.76
N PRO A 160 -5.01 24.65 -16.51
CA PRO A 160 -4.37 23.90 -15.45
C PRO A 160 -5.23 22.69 -15.11
N THR A 161 -4.90 21.54 -15.69
CA THR A 161 -5.41 20.26 -15.26
C THR A 161 -4.71 19.94 -13.94
N SER A 162 -5.20 20.55 -12.86
CA SER A 162 -4.85 20.21 -11.48
C SER A 162 -5.43 18.84 -11.15
N ARG A 163 -4.99 17.81 -11.88
CA ARG A 163 -4.93 16.46 -11.32
C ARG A 163 -3.65 16.48 -10.51
N SER A 164 -3.77 16.94 -9.27
CA SER A 164 -2.80 16.61 -8.24
C SER A 164 -2.68 15.09 -8.28
N GLN A 165 -1.60 14.58 -8.86
CA GLN A 165 -1.08 13.31 -8.42
C GLN A 165 -0.84 13.52 -6.93
N VAL A 166 -1.75 13.00 -6.11
CA VAL A 166 -1.52 12.83 -4.69
C VAL A 166 -0.45 11.75 -4.63
N SER A 167 0.79 12.15 -4.87
CA SER A 167 1.95 11.43 -4.38
C SER A 167 1.84 11.60 -2.87
N ALA A 168 1.40 10.55 -2.19
CA ALA A 168 1.52 10.49 -0.75
C ALA A 168 3.00 10.77 -0.43
N GLY A 169 3.27 11.92 0.18
CA GLY A 169 4.51 12.05 0.93
C GLY A 169 4.54 10.93 1.97
N PRO A 170 5.73 10.46 2.39
CA PRO A 170 5.83 9.43 3.42
C PRO A 170 4.94 9.87 4.58
N SER A 171 3.91 9.09 4.89
CA SER A 171 3.10 9.31 6.07
C SER A 171 4.09 9.44 7.22
N GLN A 172 4.05 10.55 7.95
CA GLN A 172 4.76 10.66 9.22
C GLN A 172 4.50 9.35 9.96
N SER A 173 5.57 8.65 10.34
CA SER A 173 5.47 7.42 11.10
C SER A 173 4.53 7.73 12.26
N LEU A 174 3.38 7.04 12.29
CA LEU A 174 2.41 7.27 13.36
C LEU A 174 3.19 7.15 14.66
N GLU A 175 3.07 8.13 15.55
CA GLU A 175 3.74 8.16 16.85
C GLU A 175 3.56 6.83 17.62
N ALA A 176 2.43 6.16 17.39
CA ALA A 176 2.13 4.83 17.89
C ALA A 176 3.05 3.70 17.35
N ILE A 177 3.51 3.75 16.09
CA ILE A 177 4.44 2.76 15.51
C ILE A 177 5.83 2.95 16.12
N VAL A 178 6.27 4.19 16.31
CA VAL A 178 7.57 4.50 16.91
C VAL A 178 7.59 4.07 18.38
N ALA A 179 6.52 4.39 19.12
CA ALA A 179 6.37 3.96 20.52
C ALA A 179 6.35 2.42 20.65
N GLU A 180 5.65 1.72 19.76
CA GLU A 180 5.64 0.26 19.78
C GLU A 180 6.99 -0.34 19.38
N ALA A 181 7.69 0.26 18.41
CA ALA A 181 9.03 -0.15 18.03
C ALA A 181 10.05 0.04 19.18
N GLU A 182 9.88 1.06 20.03
CA GLU A 182 10.68 1.23 21.24
C GLU A 182 10.45 0.13 22.28
N ILE A 183 9.19 -0.22 22.53
CA ILE A 183 8.82 -1.32 23.46
C ILE A 183 9.44 -2.64 22.98
N VAL A 184 9.29 -2.96 21.69
CA VAL A 184 9.86 -4.18 21.10
C VAL A 184 11.38 -4.20 21.19
N GLU A 185 12.05 -3.06 20.98
CA GLU A 185 13.51 -2.98 21.08
C GLU A 185 13.99 -3.17 22.54
N GLU A 186 13.29 -2.59 23.52
CA GLU A 186 13.61 -2.76 24.94
C GLU A 186 13.41 -4.22 25.37
N ASP A 187 12.30 -4.84 24.98
CA ASP A 187 12.01 -6.24 25.30
C ASP A 187 13.03 -7.22 24.71
N LEU A 188 13.51 -6.96 23.48
CA LEU A 188 14.54 -7.77 22.84
C LEU A 188 15.92 -7.59 23.52
N LYS A 189 16.22 -6.41 24.06
CA LYS A 189 17.43 -6.18 24.86
C LYS A 189 17.35 -6.87 26.22
N GLU A 190 16.20 -6.79 26.90
CA GLU A 190 15.94 -7.51 28.15
C GLU A 190 16.17 -9.01 27.93
N LEU A 191 15.66 -9.57 26.82
CA LEU A 191 15.87 -10.97 26.48
C LEU A 191 17.35 -11.31 26.26
N LEU A 192 18.11 -10.43 25.59
CA LEU A 192 19.55 -10.63 25.38
C LEU A 192 20.33 -10.65 26.70
N ASP A 193 19.98 -9.77 27.64
CA ASP A 193 20.65 -9.65 28.94
C ASP A 193 20.27 -10.80 29.91
N GLU A 194 19.07 -11.37 29.79
CA GLU A 194 18.59 -12.50 30.61
C GLU A 194 19.07 -13.88 30.11
N LEU A 195 19.69 -13.97 28.94
CA LEU A 195 20.18 -15.25 28.40
C LEU A 195 21.31 -15.84 29.26
N PRO A 196 21.29 -17.16 29.54
CA PRO A 196 22.37 -17.82 30.28
C PRO A 196 23.68 -17.78 29.49
N GLU A 197 24.85 -17.62 30.14
CA GLU A 197 26.15 -17.52 29.46
C GLU A 197 26.47 -18.71 28.52
N GLU A 198 25.96 -19.91 28.83
CA GLU A 198 26.00 -21.07 27.94
C GLU A 198 24.72 -21.13 27.09
N HIS A 199 24.63 -20.33 26.02
CA HIS A 199 23.57 -20.38 25.01
C HIS A 199 24.14 -20.51 23.59
N ASP A 200 23.24 -20.74 22.62
CA ASP A 200 23.60 -20.92 21.21
C ASP A 200 23.95 -19.57 20.55
N PRO A 201 25.14 -19.40 19.93
CA PRO A 201 25.48 -18.17 19.21
C PRO A 201 24.51 -17.84 18.06
N GLU A 202 23.77 -18.81 17.53
CA GLU A 202 22.75 -18.57 16.51
C GLU A 202 21.56 -17.78 17.07
N LEU A 203 21.17 -18.02 18.33
CA LEU A 203 20.10 -17.28 19.01
C LEU A 203 20.47 -15.80 19.16
N ASP A 204 21.72 -15.52 19.51
CA ASP A 204 22.30 -14.18 19.61
C ASP A 204 22.25 -13.42 18.28
N ALA A 205 22.57 -14.10 17.18
CA ALA A 205 22.51 -13.53 15.85
C ALA A 205 21.07 -13.18 15.45
N ILE A 206 20.12 -14.07 15.76
CA ILE A 206 18.69 -13.86 15.48
C ILE A 206 18.17 -12.67 16.28
N ILE A 207 18.45 -12.58 17.59
CA ILE A 207 17.99 -11.44 18.41
C ILE A 207 18.54 -10.11 17.87
N LYS A 208 19.81 -10.08 17.43
CA LYS A 208 20.41 -8.89 16.79
C LYS A 208 19.73 -8.53 15.46
N GLU A 209 19.33 -9.52 14.66
CA GLU A 209 18.55 -9.28 13.44
C GLU A 209 17.16 -8.72 13.79
N LEU A 210 16.50 -9.26 14.82
CA LEU A 210 15.20 -8.75 15.29
C LEU A 210 15.31 -7.30 15.80
N LEU A 211 16.38 -6.95 16.51
CA LEU A 211 16.66 -5.58 16.93
C LEU A 211 16.86 -4.64 15.73
N ALA A 212 17.55 -5.11 14.68
CA ALA A 212 17.68 -4.33 13.45
C ALA A 212 16.32 -4.09 12.79
N LYS A 213 15.47 -5.11 12.70
CA LYS A 213 14.09 -4.97 12.18
C LYS A 213 13.24 -4.02 13.03
N ALA A 214 13.39 -4.05 14.35
CA ALA A 214 12.71 -3.11 15.25
C ALA A 214 13.19 -1.66 15.03
N ALA A 215 14.48 -1.44 14.80
CA ALA A 215 15.03 -0.12 14.47
C ALA A 215 14.52 0.39 13.11
N GLU A 216 14.40 -0.47 12.10
CA GLU A 216 13.84 -0.09 10.81
C GLU A 216 12.37 0.34 10.90
N MET A 217 11.58 -0.19 11.86
CA MET A 217 10.20 0.27 12.09
C MET A 217 10.13 1.73 12.60
N LYS A 218 11.24 2.28 13.12
CA LYS A 218 11.32 3.67 13.57
C LYS A 218 11.61 4.64 12.43
N GLU A 219 12.03 4.15 11.27
CA GLU A 219 12.36 5.01 10.14
C GLU A 219 11.11 5.75 9.59
N PRO A 220 11.27 7.02 9.19
CA PRO A 220 10.16 7.80 8.65
C PRO A 220 9.69 7.21 7.31
N GLY A 221 8.40 6.86 7.23
CA GLY A 221 7.77 6.33 6.01
C GLY A 221 7.31 4.88 6.08
N VAL A 222 7.57 4.18 7.18
CA VAL A 222 7.02 2.83 7.41
C VAL A 222 5.51 2.89 7.61
N ASP A 223 4.77 2.20 6.75
CA ASP A 223 3.31 2.07 6.87
C ASP A 223 2.94 1.05 7.96
N VAL A 224 1.74 1.15 8.53
CA VAL A 224 1.19 0.20 9.51
C VAL A 224 1.27 -1.24 8.99
N ARG A 225 1.01 -1.45 7.69
CA ARG A 225 1.10 -2.78 7.07
C ARG A 225 2.52 -3.34 7.08
N GLU A 226 3.51 -2.49 6.84
CA GLU A 226 4.91 -2.86 6.81
C GLU A 226 5.42 -3.16 8.22
N ALA A 227 5.05 -2.33 9.22
CA ALA A 227 5.32 -2.61 10.63
C ALA A 227 4.70 -3.94 11.09
N LEU A 228 3.44 -4.22 10.73
CA LEU A 228 2.77 -5.49 11.04
C LEU A 228 3.42 -6.70 10.34
N ALA A 229 3.96 -6.51 9.13
CA ALA A 229 4.70 -7.55 8.42
C ALA A 229 6.00 -7.88 9.17
N LYS A 230 6.78 -6.85 9.54
CA LYS A 230 8.01 -7.01 10.32
C LYS A 230 7.73 -7.69 11.67
N LEU A 231 6.71 -7.26 12.42
CA LEU A 231 6.30 -7.91 13.67
C LEU A 231 5.92 -9.39 13.47
N SER A 232 5.27 -9.73 12.35
CA SER A 232 4.88 -11.12 12.06
C SER A 232 6.09 -11.98 11.68
N GLU A 233 7.06 -11.43 10.95
CA GLU A 233 8.33 -12.11 10.69
C GLU A 233 9.12 -12.36 11.98
N MET A 234 9.19 -11.36 12.85
CA MET A 234 9.87 -11.48 14.15
C MET A 234 9.22 -12.58 15.01
N GLN A 235 7.88 -12.60 15.09
CA GLN A 235 7.15 -13.66 15.78
C GLN A 235 7.43 -15.04 15.19
N SER A 236 7.44 -15.16 13.86
CA SER A 236 7.71 -16.43 13.18
C SER A 236 9.15 -16.92 13.42
N ALA A 237 10.14 -16.01 13.44
CA ALA A 237 11.52 -16.34 13.72
C ALA A 237 11.68 -16.88 15.15
N LEU A 238 11.10 -16.20 16.14
CA LEU A 238 11.12 -16.67 17.54
C LEU A 238 10.42 -18.02 17.71
N GLN A 239 9.31 -18.25 17.00
CA GLN A 239 8.60 -19.54 17.03
C GLN A 239 9.40 -20.67 16.39
N ALA A 240 10.11 -20.39 15.29
CA ALA A 240 10.99 -21.37 14.65
C ALA A 240 12.11 -21.81 15.61
N VAL A 241 12.79 -20.84 16.23
CA VAL A 241 13.84 -21.11 17.21
C VAL A 241 13.28 -21.85 18.43
N ALA A 242 12.11 -21.47 18.93
CA ALA A 242 11.47 -22.19 20.04
C ALA A 242 11.12 -23.64 19.68
N ALA A 243 10.79 -23.93 18.41
CA ALA A 243 10.51 -25.28 17.93
C ALA A 243 11.79 -26.14 17.84
N GLU A 244 12.94 -25.55 17.51
CA GLU A 244 14.23 -26.26 17.44
C GLU A 244 14.66 -26.82 18.81
N PHE A 245 14.38 -26.11 19.90
CA PHE A 245 14.68 -26.58 21.24
C PHE A 245 13.87 -27.83 21.66
N ASN A 246 12.81 -28.18 20.91
CA ASN A 246 11.99 -29.39 21.08
C ASN A 246 11.69 -29.77 22.55
N VAL A 247 11.47 -28.73 23.38
CA VAL A 247 11.49 -28.82 24.86
C VAL A 247 10.50 -29.86 25.38
N ALA A 248 9.34 -30.01 24.73
CA ALA A 248 8.31 -30.95 25.13
C ALA A 248 8.75 -32.41 24.96
N ALA A 249 9.38 -32.76 23.83
CA ALA A 249 9.83 -34.11 23.56
C ALA A 249 10.97 -34.52 24.51
N THR A 250 11.92 -33.63 24.73
CA THR A 250 13.03 -33.84 25.66
C THR A 250 12.56 -33.88 27.12
N ASP A 251 11.57 -33.07 27.52
CA ASP A 251 10.96 -33.08 28.87
C ASP A 251 10.28 -34.43 29.17
N GLU A 252 9.58 -35.01 28.18
CA GLU A 252 8.97 -36.34 28.28
C GLU A 252 10.02 -37.45 28.50
N GLN A 253 11.11 -37.43 27.72
CA GLN A 253 12.19 -38.43 27.86
C GLN A 253 12.93 -38.28 29.19
N MET A 254 13.14 -37.05 29.64
CA MET A 254 13.76 -36.79 30.94
C MET A 254 12.87 -37.25 32.11
N LYS A 255 11.54 -37.14 31.98
CA LYS A 255 10.60 -37.71 32.94
C LYS A 255 10.66 -39.24 32.97
N ALA A 256 10.76 -39.90 31.81
CA ALA A 256 10.91 -41.35 31.73
C ALA A 256 12.23 -41.83 32.37
N ILE A 257 13.33 -41.09 32.16
CA ILE A 257 14.60 -41.33 32.86
C ILE A 257 14.45 -41.08 34.37
N GLY A 258 13.72 -40.04 34.77
CA GLY A 258 13.40 -39.77 36.18
C GLY A 258 12.66 -40.92 36.85
N GLU A 259 11.65 -41.49 36.18
CA GLU A 259 10.90 -42.66 36.65
C GLU A 259 11.78 -43.92 36.74
N ALA A 260 12.72 -44.09 35.81
CA ALA A 260 13.71 -45.16 35.87
C ALA A 260 14.58 -45.01 37.13
N LEU A 261 15.11 -43.82 37.38
CA LEU A 261 15.98 -43.52 38.52
C LEU A 261 15.26 -43.58 39.87
N GLN A 262 13.95 -43.33 39.92
CA GLN A 262 13.15 -43.53 41.14
C GLN A 262 13.05 -44.97 41.64
N SER A 263 13.39 -45.94 40.79
CA SER A 263 13.33 -47.36 41.15
C SER A 263 14.46 -47.78 42.11
N ALA A 264 15.38 -46.87 42.43
CA ALA A 264 16.46 -47.07 43.38
C ALA A 264 16.45 -45.98 44.46
N GLU A 265 16.55 -46.36 45.74
CA GLU A 265 16.48 -45.44 46.88
C GLU A 265 17.57 -44.36 46.81
N SER A 266 18.80 -44.72 46.42
CA SER A 266 19.91 -43.76 46.29
C SER A 266 19.77 -42.78 45.12
N LEU A 267 18.93 -43.10 44.12
CA LEU A 267 18.71 -42.29 42.93
C LEU A 267 17.32 -41.61 42.94
N GLN A 268 16.50 -41.91 43.95
CA GLN A 268 15.12 -41.49 44.06
C GLN A 268 14.99 -39.97 44.05
N GLU A 269 15.82 -39.28 44.81
CA GLU A 269 15.79 -37.83 44.89
C GLU A 269 16.15 -37.13 43.57
N ALA A 270 17.08 -37.71 42.79
CA ALA A 270 17.43 -37.22 41.47
C ALA A 270 16.32 -37.52 40.45
N GLY A 271 15.73 -38.71 40.54
CA GLY A 271 14.61 -39.12 39.69
C GLY A 271 13.34 -38.31 39.93
N GLN A 272 13.04 -37.94 41.18
CA GLN A 272 11.94 -37.02 41.51
C GLN A 272 12.16 -35.63 40.92
N ALA A 273 13.37 -35.07 41.07
CA ALA A 273 13.70 -33.77 40.49
C ALA A 273 13.56 -33.74 38.96
N LEU A 274 13.92 -34.83 38.27
CA LEU A 274 13.70 -34.97 36.82
C LEU A 274 12.22 -35.07 36.45
N GLN A 275 11.43 -35.83 37.23
CA GLN A 275 10.00 -36.00 36.97
C GLN A 275 9.21 -34.70 37.17
N GLU A 276 9.57 -33.92 38.19
CA GLU A 276 9.00 -32.61 38.48
C GLU A 276 9.48 -31.50 37.51
N GLY A 277 10.43 -31.81 36.62
CA GLY A 277 11.00 -30.85 35.66
C GLY A 277 11.93 -29.83 36.31
N GLN A 278 12.45 -30.10 37.51
CA GLN A 278 13.42 -29.28 38.24
C GLN A 278 14.86 -29.70 37.84
N TYR A 279 15.20 -29.43 36.59
CA TYR A 279 16.43 -29.94 35.96
C TYR A 279 17.73 -29.46 36.60
N ASP A 280 17.77 -28.23 37.12
CA ASP A 280 18.94 -27.68 37.82
C ASP A 280 19.23 -28.50 39.10
N LYS A 281 18.18 -28.79 39.89
CA LYS A 281 18.30 -29.62 41.10
C LYS A 281 18.63 -31.06 40.77
N ALA A 282 18.06 -31.61 39.70
CA ALA A 282 18.39 -32.94 39.22
C ALA A 282 19.88 -33.05 38.86
N SER A 283 20.42 -32.07 38.10
CA SER A 283 21.83 -32.01 37.74
C SER A 283 22.73 -31.98 38.98
N GLU A 284 22.42 -31.14 39.96
CA GLU A 284 23.21 -31.07 41.20
C GLU A 284 23.17 -32.37 41.99
N LYS A 285 22.00 -33.00 42.11
CA LYS A 285 21.83 -34.26 42.83
C LYS A 285 22.56 -35.41 42.13
N LEU A 286 22.48 -35.48 40.80
CA LEU A 286 23.23 -36.46 40.00
C LEU A 286 24.74 -36.27 40.11
N ALA A 287 25.23 -35.03 40.13
CA ALA A 287 26.65 -34.73 40.29
C ALA A 287 27.19 -35.04 41.70
N LYS A 288 26.34 -34.95 42.73
CA LYS A 288 26.69 -35.25 44.14
C LYS A 288 26.70 -36.76 44.45
N LEU A 289 26.18 -37.60 43.55
CA LEU A 289 26.13 -39.05 43.74
C LEU A 289 27.47 -39.69 43.32
N ASP A 290 28.37 -39.87 44.28
CA ASP A 290 29.72 -40.41 44.02
C ASP A 290 29.71 -41.90 43.62
N THR A 291 28.81 -42.71 44.19
CA THR A 291 28.52 -44.09 43.76
C THR A 291 27.16 -44.55 44.32
N PRO A 292 26.15 -44.83 43.48
CA PRO A 292 24.91 -45.43 43.97
C PRO A 292 25.19 -46.89 44.36
N LYS A 293 25.23 -47.18 45.67
CA LYS A 293 25.24 -48.56 46.16
C LYS A 293 23.82 -49.11 46.05
N LEU A 294 23.56 -49.79 44.94
CA LEU A 294 22.25 -50.39 44.66
C LEU A 294 22.23 -51.85 45.10
N ASP A 295 21.10 -52.31 45.65
CA ASP A 295 20.86 -53.76 45.72
C ASP A 295 20.76 -54.34 44.30
N ARG A 296 21.11 -55.61 44.12
CA ARG A 296 21.16 -56.26 42.80
C ARG A 296 19.80 -56.32 42.11
N LYS A 297 18.71 -56.22 42.87
CA LYS A 297 17.34 -56.10 42.35
C LYS A 297 17.03 -54.68 41.87
N GLU A 298 17.47 -53.67 42.61
CA GLU A 298 17.30 -52.25 42.27
C GLU A 298 18.12 -51.89 41.03
N SER A 299 19.36 -52.38 40.94
CA SER A 299 20.21 -52.12 39.76
C SER A 299 19.58 -52.68 38.49
N ARG A 300 19.03 -53.91 38.53
CA ARG A 300 18.35 -54.51 37.38
C ARG A 300 17.11 -53.73 36.96
N ALA A 301 16.28 -53.30 37.92
CA ALA A 301 15.08 -52.52 37.63
C ALA A 301 15.42 -51.17 36.99
N VAL A 302 16.45 -50.48 37.50
CA VAL A 302 16.93 -49.19 36.97
C VAL A 302 17.54 -49.38 35.57
N VAL A 303 18.36 -50.42 35.38
CA VAL A 303 19.01 -50.73 34.09
C VAL A 303 17.99 -51.04 33.00
N ASP A 304 17.01 -51.89 33.27
CA ASP A 304 15.99 -52.27 32.27
C ASP A 304 15.15 -51.06 31.84
N LYS A 305 14.80 -50.18 32.79
CA LYS A 305 14.06 -48.95 32.51
C LYS A 305 14.92 -47.89 31.80
N LEU A 306 16.18 -47.70 32.20
CA LEU A 306 17.11 -46.78 31.52
C LEU A 306 17.41 -47.23 30.10
N LYS A 307 17.58 -48.53 29.85
CA LYS A 307 17.77 -49.06 28.48
C LYS A 307 16.56 -48.74 27.60
N LYS A 308 15.34 -48.98 28.08
CA LYS A 308 14.11 -48.59 27.36
C LYS A 308 14.04 -47.09 27.10
N ALA A 309 14.26 -46.26 28.13
CA ALA A 309 14.28 -44.81 27.97
C ALA A 309 15.37 -44.33 26.99
N SER A 310 16.52 -45.00 26.95
CA SER A 310 17.60 -44.71 25.99
C SER A 310 17.22 -45.07 24.55
N GLU A 311 16.51 -46.18 24.34
CA GLU A 311 16.01 -46.60 23.03
C GLU A 311 14.93 -45.64 22.51
N ASP A 312 14.00 -45.24 23.38
CA ASP A 312 12.96 -44.27 23.05
C ASP A 312 13.56 -42.88 22.74
N ALA A 313 14.56 -42.45 23.51
CA ALA A 313 15.32 -41.23 23.23
C ALA A 313 16.06 -41.29 21.90
N ALA A 314 16.66 -42.44 21.56
CA ALA A 314 17.33 -42.65 20.28
C ALA A 314 16.35 -42.60 19.10
N GLN A 315 15.17 -43.21 19.24
CA GLN A 315 14.11 -43.17 18.22
C GLN A 315 13.60 -41.74 17.98
N LYS A 316 13.55 -40.91 19.03
CA LYS A 316 13.16 -39.50 18.94
C LYS A 316 14.33 -38.56 18.54
N GLY A 317 15.48 -39.10 18.15
CA GLY A 317 16.62 -38.33 17.63
C GLY A 317 17.52 -37.68 18.69
N MET A 318 17.35 -37.99 19.98
CA MET A 318 18.09 -37.37 21.09
C MET A 318 19.39 -38.13 21.38
N LYS A 319 20.35 -38.08 20.45
CA LYS A 319 21.60 -38.86 20.52
C LYS A 319 22.33 -38.71 21.86
N ASN A 320 22.58 -37.48 22.32
CA ASN A 320 23.34 -37.21 23.55
C ASN A 320 22.64 -37.78 24.81
N LEU A 321 21.32 -37.67 24.88
CA LEU A 321 20.52 -38.16 26.00
C LEU A 321 20.44 -39.69 25.98
N SER A 322 20.32 -40.30 24.80
CA SER A 322 20.35 -41.75 24.63
C SER A 322 21.71 -42.36 25.01
N GLU A 323 22.81 -41.72 24.62
CA GLU A 323 24.17 -42.17 24.96
C GLU A 323 24.43 -42.05 26.46
N ALA A 324 24.05 -40.93 27.09
CA ALA A 324 24.18 -40.73 28.53
C ALA A 324 23.36 -41.75 29.34
N ALA A 325 22.10 -42.01 28.94
CA ALA A 325 21.24 -42.99 29.58
C ALA A 325 21.78 -44.43 29.41
N LYS A 326 22.32 -44.75 28.23
CA LYS A 326 22.92 -46.06 27.94
C LYS A 326 24.20 -46.28 28.73
N GLU A 327 25.07 -45.29 28.81
CA GLU A 327 26.32 -45.37 29.58
C GLU A 327 26.05 -45.49 31.09
N ALA A 328 25.05 -44.77 31.60
CA ALA A 328 24.57 -44.94 32.97
C ALA A 328 24.03 -46.36 33.20
N ALA A 329 23.22 -46.89 32.28
CA ALA A 329 22.70 -48.26 32.38
C ALA A 329 23.82 -49.32 32.33
N GLU A 330 24.79 -49.19 31.42
CA GLU A 330 25.90 -50.13 31.33
C GLU A 330 26.84 -50.09 32.55
N GLY A 331 27.08 -48.90 33.10
CA GLY A 331 27.85 -48.73 34.33
C GLY A 331 27.18 -49.38 35.54
N LEU A 332 25.85 -49.29 35.63
CA LEU A 332 25.05 -49.92 36.68
C LEU A 332 24.92 -51.46 36.50
N ASP A 333 24.89 -51.95 35.26
CA ASP A 333 24.81 -53.40 34.95
C ASP A 333 26.13 -54.13 35.26
N LYS A 334 27.27 -53.48 34.98
CA LYS A 334 28.62 -54.04 35.19
C LYS A 334 29.18 -53.77 36.59
N ASP A 335 28.42 -53.11 37.47
CA ASP A 335 28.88 -52.64 38.79
C ASP A 335 30.20 -51.84 38.71
N ASN A 336 30.34 -51.04 37.65
CA ASN A 336 31.53 -50.24 37.38
C ASN A 336 31.29 -48.79 37.87
N PRO A 337 31.85 -48.40 39.03
CA PRO A 337 31.57 -47.12 39.65
C PRO A 337 32.00 -45.93 38.78
N THR A 338 33.08 -46.09 37.99
CA THR A 338 33.59 -45.01 37.14
C THR A 338 32.68 -44.76 35.93
N GLN A 339 32.17 -45.83 35.30
CA GLN A 339 31.23 -45.72 34.17
C GLN A 339 29.86 -45.22 34.63
N SER A 340 29.36 -45.72 35.76
CA SER A 340 28.10 -45.26 36.35
C SER A 340 28.16 -43.77 36.69
N LYS A 341 29.23 -43.32 37.35
CA LYS A 341 29.45 -41.89 37.65
C LYS A 341 29.54 -41.04 36.39
N SER A 342 30.26 -41.51 35.36
CA SER A 342 30.36 -40.76 34.09
C SER A 342 29.01 -40.64 33.39
N GLY A 343 28.22 -41.72 33.32
CA GLY A 343 26.88 -41.72 32.74
C GLY A 343 25.90 -40.82 33.51
N LEU A 344 25.90 -40.90 34.85
CA LEU A 344 25.06 -40.04 35.70
C LEU A 344 25.45 -38.56 35.59
N ASN A 345 26.75 -38.24 35.48
CA ASN A 345 27.20 -36.87 35.24
C ASN A 345 26.75 -36.36 33.86
N LYS A 346 26.85 -37.18 32.80
CA LYS A 346 26.35 -36.82 31.46
C LYS A 346 24.83 -36.64 31.43
N LEU A 347 24.09 -37.44 32.22
CA LEU A 347 22.66 -37.23 32.43
C LEU A 347 22.38 -35.93 33.19
N GLY A 348 23.19 -35.60 34.20
CA GLY A 348 23.13 -34.32 34.91
C GLY A 348 23.39 -33.13 33.97
N GLU A 349 24.41 -33.19 33.13
CA GLU A 349 24.70 -32.17 32.12
C GLU A 349 23.57 -32.05 31.10
N SER A 350 23.00 -33.17 30.65
CA SER A 350 21.84 -33.17 29.75
C SER A 350 20.61 -32.56 30.43
N ALA A 351 20.43 -32.78 31.74
CA ALA A 351 19.40 -32.12 32.54
C ALA A 351 19.64 -30.62 32.61
N LYS A 352 20.85 -30.17 32.96
CA LYS A 352 21.20 -28.75 32.98
C LYS A 352 20.93 -28.07 31.62
N LYS A 353 21.34 -28.71 30.51
CA LYS A 353 21.07 -28.23 29.14
C LYS A 353 19.57 -28.13 28.85
N GLN A 354 18.79 -29.13 29.26
CA GLN A 354 17.34 -29.10 29.12
C GLN A 354 16.70 -28.01 29.99
N GLY A 355 17.22 -27.77 31.20
CA GLY A 355 16.82 -26.67 32.07
C GLY A 355 17.03 -25.32 31.41
N ASN A 356 18.20 -25.11 30.80
CA ASN A 356 18.50 -23.91 30.04
C ASN A 356 17.59 -23.78 28.81
N ALA A 357 17.41 -24.85 28.03
CA ALA A 357 16.51 -24.86 26.87
C ALA A 357 15.06 -24.52 27.27
N LYS A 358 14.59 -24.98 28.42
CA LYS A 358 13.26 -24.66 28.96
C LYS A 358 13.14 -23.20 29.40
N LYS A 359 14.18 -22.65 30.03
CA LYS A 359 14.26 -21.21 30.38
C LYS A 359 14.23 -20.35 29.11
N ILE A 360 15.07 -20.68 28.13
CA ILE A 360 15.12 -20.00 26.83
C ILE A 360 13.78 -20.10 26.11
N GLY A 361 13.19 -21.29 26.01
CA GLY A 361 11.88 -21.49 25.40
C GLY A 361 10.76 -20.71 26.10
N ALA A 362 10.80 -20.58 27.43
CA ALA A 362 9.86 -19.75 28.18
C ALA A 362 10.05 -18.25 27.90
N MET A 363 11.30 -17.76 27.83
CA MET A 363 11.62 -16.38 27.46
C MET A 363 11.18 -16.06 26.02
N LEU A 364 11.49 -16.94 25.06
CA LEU A 364 11.06 -16.82 23.67
C LEU A 364 9.54 -16.79 23.54
N LYS A 365 8.83 -17.62 24.32
CA LYS A 365 7.37 -17.63 24.33
C LYS A 365 6.81 -16.32 24.90
N LYS A 366 7.34 -15.85 26.04
CA LYS A 366 6.99 -14.53 26.62
C LYS A 366 7.20 -13.42 25.58
N GLN A 367 8.30 -13.45 24.85
CA GLN A 367 8.59 -12.46 23.81
C GLN A 367 7.65 -12.56 22.61
N SER A 368 7.31 -13.78 22.16
CA SER A 368 6.30 -13.99 21.13
C SER A 368 4.93 -13.47 21.57
N ASP A 369 4.58 -13.59 22.85
CA ASP A 369 3.32 -13.07 23.40
C ASP A 369 3.33 -11.53 23.45
N LYS A 370 4.43 -10.91 23.89
CA LYS A 370 4.62 -9.44 23.85
C LYS A 370 4.53 -8.90 22.42
N LEU A 371 5.19 -9.53 21.44
CA LEU A 371 5.07 -9.16 20.02
C LEU A 371 3.62 -9.29 19.49
N GLY A 372 2.87 -10.27 19.99
CA GLY A 372 1.45 -10.42 19.66
C GLY A 372 0.60 -9.26 20.19
N GLU A 373 0.92 -8.76 21.39
CA GLU A 373 0.31 -7.56 21.95
C GLU A 373 0.68 -6.31 21.15
N SER A 374 1.97 -6.14 20.81
CA SER A 374 2.46 -5.07 19.95
C SER A 374 1.72 -5.02 18.60
N LYS A 375 1.52 -6.18 17.98
CA LYS A 375 0.75 -6.31 16.73
C LYS A 375 -0.69 -5.83 16.88
N SER A 376 -1.35 -6.16 18.00
CA SER A 376 -2.71 -5.73 18.31
C SER A 376 -2.81 -4.22 18.62
N ASN A 377 -1.76 -3.65 19.23
CA ASN A 377 -1.64 -2.23 19.49
C ASN A 377 -1.43 -1.42 18.21
N CYS A 378 -0.56 -1.88 17.30
CA CYS A 378 -0.40 -1.28 15.98
C CYS A 378 -1.72 -1.28 15.19
N GLN A 379 -2.48 -2.38 15.22
CA GLN A 379 -3.81 -2.46 14.61
C GLN A 379 -4.82 -1.51 15.26
N GLY A 380 -4.85 -1.44 16.59
CA GLY A 380 -5.76 -0.59 17.36
C GLY A 380 -5.56 0.90 17.14
N SER A 381 -4.30 1.35 17.09
CA SER A 381 -3.94 2.75 16.89
C SER A 381 -4.27 3.26 15.48
N SER A 382 -4.26 2.38 14.47
CA SER A 382 -4.71 2.72 13.10
C SER A 382 -6.23 2.97 13.03
N GLN A 383 -7.00 2.41 13.96
CA GLN A 383 -8.47 2.46 13.97
C GLN A 383 -9.03 3.58 14.87
N GLY A 384 -8.24 4.06 15.85
CA GLY A 384 -8.64 5.12 16.78
C GLY A 384 -8.40 6.56 16.30
N ASN A 385 -7.56 6.79 15.28
CA ASN A 385 -7.15 8.14 14.88
C ASN A 385 -7.96 8.75 13.71
N GLY A 386 -9.11 8.16 13.36
CA GLY A 386 -10.01 8.67 12.33
C GLY A 386 -10.86 9.89 12.72
N ASN A 387 -10.62 10.52 13.88
CA ASN A 387 -11.47 11.60 14.41
C ASN A 387 -10.88 13.02 14.26
N GLN A 388 -9.85 13.20 13.43
CA GLN A 388 -9.49 14.55 12.99
C GLN A 388 -10.45 15.00 11.87
N LEU A 389 -11.57 15.59 12.30
CA LEU A 389 -12.50 16.29 11.41
C LEU A 389 -11.75 17.33 10.57
N ALA A 390 -11.58 17.06 9.29
CA ALA A 390 -11.26 18.07 8.31
C ALA A 390 -12.45 19.04 8.21
N LYS A 391 -12.37 20.17 8.92
CA LYS A 391 -13.29 21.31 8.77
C LYS A 391 -13.14 21.93 7.38
N LYS A 392 -13.80 21.37 6.36
CA LYS A 392 -14.28 22.06 5.13
C LYS A 392 -14.92 21.04 4.18
N PRO A 393 -16.23 21.12 3.89
CA PRO A 393 -16.87 20.26 2.90
C PRO A 393 -16.49 20.74 1.48
N SER A 394 -15.74 19.95 0.72
CA SER A 394 -15.54 20.21 -0.70
C SER A 394 -16.65 19.54 -1.51
N LEU A 395 -17.42 20.34 -2.26
CA LEU A 395 -18.42 19.86 -3.21
C LEU A 395 -17.75 19.12 -4.39
N LYS A 396 -17.58 17.80 -4.30
CA LYS A 396 -17.45 16.91 -5.46
C LYS A 396 -18.19 15.61 -5.20
N ALA A 397 -19.11 15.29 -6.10
CA ALA A 397 -19.85 14.03 -6.13
C ALA A 397 -18.89 12.86 -6.39
N GLY A 398 -19.10 11.75 -5.67
CA GLY A 398 -18.48 10.45 -5.95
C GLY A 398 -17.12 10.24 -5.29
N LYS A 399 -17.09 10.08 -3.96
CA LYS A 399 -16.14 9.27 -3.18
C LYS A 399 -16.59 9.23 -1.72
N SER A 400 -17.59 8.40 -1.40
CA SER A 400 -17.75 7.94 -0.04
C SER A 400 -16.73 6.82 0.18
N THR A 401 -15.57 7.15 0.74
CA THR A 401 -14.88 6.17 1.59
C THR A 401 -15.85 5.88 2.72
N ASN A 402 -16.35 4.64 2.79
CA ASN A 402 -17.17 4.20 3.90
C ASN A 402 -16.33 4.40 5.17
N THR A 403 -16.68 5.38 6.00
CA THR A 403 -16.04 5.64 7.30
C THR A 403 -16.30 4.51 8.29
N ASN A 404 -17.08 3.50 7.87
CA ASN A 404 -17.46 2.39 8.69
C ASN A 404 -17.20 1.04 8.01
N VAL A 405 -15.92 0.64 7.99
CA VAL A 405 -15.48 -0.67 7.48
C VAL A 405 -16.02 -1.83 8.33
N GLN A 406 -16.48 -1.56 9.56
CA GLN A 406 -17.08 -2.55 10.47
C GLN A 406 -18.61 -2.56 10.48
N GLY A 407 -19.27 -1.76 9.63
CA GLY A 407 -20.72 -1.65 9.57
C GLY A 407 -21.29 -0.69 10.61
N ASP A 408 -22.36 0.02 10.23
CA ASP A 408 -23.09 0.91 11.14
C ASP A 408 -23.49 0.16 12.41
N ARG A 409 -23.37 0.84 13.56
CA ARG A 409 -23.94 0.33 14.81
C ARG A 409 -25.34 -0.12 14.46
N THR A 410 -25.66 -1.38 14.77
CA THR A 410 -27.00 -1.90 14.53
C THR A 410 -27.98 -0.94 15.20
N ASP A 411 -28.70 -0.15 14.39
CA ASP A 411 -29.79 0.66 14.90
C ASP A 411 -30.73 -0.32 15.57
N LEU A 412 -30.87 -0.20 16.89
CA LEU A 412 -31.90 -0.89 17.64
C LEU A 412 -33.24 -0.29 17.20
N ALA A 413 -33.72 -0.70 16.02
CA ALA A 413 -35.04 -0.40 15.49
C ALA A 413 -36.17 -1.06 16.31
N ALA A 414 -35.90 -1.41 17.56
CA ALA A 414 -36.89 -1.73 18.56
C ALA A 414 -37.50 -0.41 19.05
N ASN A 415 -38.21 0.29 18.16
CA ASN A 415 -39.14 1.32 18.57
C ASN A 415 -40.28 0.58 19.28
N ARG A 416 -40.13 0.36 20.59
CA ARG A 416 -41.15 -0.27 21.42
C ARG A 416 -42.29 0.73 21.54
N ASN A 417 -43.25 0.63 20.62
CA ASN A 417 -44.52 1.34 20.76
C ASN A 417 -45.20 0.82 22.03
N GLU A 418 -45.24 1.65 23.07
CA GLU A 418 -46.15 1.43 24.19
C GLU A 418 -47.59 1.54 23.67
N GLU A 419 -48.21 0.39 23.41
CA GLU A 419 -49.65 0.34 23.19
C GLU A 419 -50.36 0.60 24.53
N LYS A 420 -50.67 1.87 24.80
CA LYS A 420 -51.61 2.22 25.87
C LYS A 420 -52.99 1.74 25.45
N ILE A 421 -53.39 0.57 25.95
CA ILE A 421 -54.73 0.01 25.78
C ILE A 421 -55.72 0.98 26.43
N LYS A 422 -56.40 1.78 25.61
CA LYS A 422 -57.55 2.57 26.06
C LYS A 422 -58.73 1.62 26.29
N GLY A 423 -59.25 1.59 27.51
CA GLY A 423 -60.50 0.89 27.81
C GLY A 423 -61.65 1.42 26.96
N LEU A 424 -62.54 0.54 26.52
CA LEU A 424 -63.78 0.91 25.81
C LEU A 424 -64.72 1.64 26.78
N LYS A 425 -65.07 2.88 26.43
CA LYS A 425 -65.90 3.80 27.21
C LYS A 425 -67.37 3.39 27.14
N GLY A 426 -68.00 3.08 28.28
CA GLY A 426 -69.47 3.03 28.41
C GLY A 426 -70.03 4.45 28.53
N GLU A 427 -71.23 4.70 27.97
CA GLU A 427 -71.76 6.03 27.65
C GLU A 427 -72.11 6.98 28.82
N GLN A 428 -71.92 6.64 30.09
CA GLN A 428 -72.09 7.62 31.18
C GLN A 428 -71.20 7.31 32.39
N GLY A 429 -70.19 8.16 32.60
CA GLY A 429 -69.33 8.22 33.80
C GLY A 429 -67.96 8.81 33.48
N ASP A 430 -67.52 9.82 34.23
CA ASP A 430 -66.16 10.36 34.12
C ASP A 430 -65.13 9.28 34.46
N SER A 431 -64.13 9.12 33.61
CA SER A 431 -63.05 8.16 33.79
C SER A 431 -61.78 8.87 34.24
N ASP A 432 -61.42 8.72 35.51
CA ASP A 432 -60.08 9.10 36.01
C ASP A 432 -59.07 8.02 35.64
N VAL A 433 -57.98 8.43 34.98
CA VAL A 433 -56.83 7.57 34.66
C VAL A 433 -55.65 8.05 35.48
N GLU A 434 -55.39 7.40 36.61
CA GLU A 434 -54.16 7.59 37.36
C GLU A 434 -53.07 6.67 36.79
N THR A 435 -52.03 7.25 36.19
CA THR A 435 -50.82 6.50 35.83
C THR A 435 -49.82 6.62 36.98
N LEU A 436 -49.76 5.62 37.85
CA LEU A 436 -48.75 5.54 38.91
C LEU A 436 -47.43 5.01 38.33
N THR A 437 -46.56 5.90 37.83
CA THR A 437 -45.15 5.57 37.60
C THR A 437 -44.40 5.67 38.93
N THR A 438 -44.17 4.55 39.61
CA THR A 438 -43.33 4.52 40.82
C THR A 438 -41.85 4.55 40.41
N THR A 439 -41.10 5.52 40.92
CA THR A 439 -39.65 5.67 40.70
C THR A 439 -38.86 4.43 41.16
N GLU A 440 -39.36 3.73 42.18
CA GLU A 440 -38.76 2.50 42.73
C GLU A 440 -38.69 1.34 41.72
N ALA A 441 -39.68 1.19 40.83
CA ALA A 441 -39.68 0.11 39.83
C ALA A 441 -38.61 0.35 38.73
N ASN A 442 -38.36 1.62 38.38
CA ASN A 442 -37.30 1.99 37.45
C ASN A 442 -35.91 1.80 38.08
N GLU A 443 -35.73 2.12 39.36
CA GLU A 443 -34.47 1.87 40.05
C GLU A 443 -34.16 0.39 40.22
N GLN A 444 -35.16 -0.43 40.56
CA GLN A 444 -35.01 -1.88 40.68
C GLN A 444 -34.60 -2.50 39.33
N SER A 445 -35.27 -2.11 38.24
CA SER A 445 -34.95 -2.57 36.89
C SER A 445 -33.53 -2.22 36.48
N GLN A 446 -33.03 -1.03 36.84
CA GLN A 446 -31.64 -0.64 36.58
C GLN A 446 -30.62 -1.44 37.40
N ARG A 447 -30.95 -1.78 38.65
CA ARG A 447 -30.09 -2.61 39.52
C ARG A 447 -30.03 -4.04 38.99
N ASP A 448 -31.17 -4.63 38.63
CA ASP A 448 -31.25 -5.98 38.08
C ASP A 448 -30.50 -6.08 36.74
N LEU A 449 -30.61 -5.07 35.87
CA LEU A 449 -29.84 -4.99 34.60
C LEU A 449 -28.33 -4.93 34.86
N LYS A 450 -27.91 -4.17 35.88
CA LYS A 450 -26.50 -4.03 36.25
C LYS A 450 -25.93 -5.34 36.80
N ASP A 451 -26.70 -6.07 37.58
CA ASP A 451 -26.29 -7.36 38.15
C ASP A 451 -26.20 -8.45 37.07
N VAL A 452 -27.18 -8.51 36.17
CA VAL A 452 -27.14 -9.38 34.99
C VAL A 452 -25.93 -9.04 34.12
N TYR A 453 -25.65 -7.76 33.90
CA TYR A 453 -24.48 -7.30 33.14
C TYR A 453 -23.16 -7.74 33.77
N HIS A 454 -23.00 -7.57 35.08
CA HIS A 454 -21.79 -8.01 35.79
C HIS A 454 -21.60 -9.53 35.70
N LYS A 455 -22.70 -10.31 35.73
CA LYS A 455 -22.66 -11.76 35.58
C LYS A 455 -22.18 -12.18 34.19
N TYR A 456 -22.73 -11.59 33.13
CA TYR A 456 -22.32 -11.91 31.75
C TYR A 456 -20.89 -11.47 31.45
N ARG A 457 -20.43 -10.33 31.98
CA ARG A 457 -19.04 -9.89 31.84
C ARG A 457 -18.05 -10.89 32.45
N LYS A 458 -18.34 -11.39 33.65
CA LYS A 458 -17.48 -12.39 34.31
C LYS A 458 -17.44 -13.70 33.51
N LEU A 459 -18.56 -14.12 32.93
CA LEU A 459 -18.62 -15.30 32.09
C LEU A 459 -17.88 -15.10 30.76
N SER A 460 -18.00 -13.94 30.11
CA SER A 460 -17.27 -13.66 28.87
C SER A 460 -15.77 -13.60 29.10
N ASP A 461 -15.33 -12.94 30.18
CA ASP A 461 -13.91 -12.82 30.53
C ASP A 461 -13.33 -14.22 30.85
N ALA A 462 -14.06 -15.04 31.61
CA ALA A 462 -13.64 -16.40 31.94
C ALA A 462 -13.55 -17.32 30.71
N VAL A 463 -14.50 -17.25 29.77
CA VAL A 463 -14.48 -18.05 28.53
C VAL A 463 -13.32 -17.64 27.63
N LEU A 464 -13.04 -16.34 27.51
CA LEU A 464 -11.89 -15.85 26.73
C LEU A 464 -10.54 -16.28 27.32
N GLU A 465 -10.46 -16.46 28.65
CA GLU A 465 -9.27 -16.96 29.32
C GLU A 465 -9.09 -18.47 29.21
N THR A 466 -10.19 -19.24 29.20
CA THR A 466 -10.19 -20.71 29.22
C THR A 466 -10.16 -21.39 27.86
N GLU A 467 -10.69 -20.76 26.80
CA GLU A 467 -10.59 -21.33 25.45
C GLU A 467 -9.20 -21.13 24.83
N ASP A 468 -8.79 -22.10 23.99
CA ASP A 468 -7.58 -22.07 23.15
C ASP A 468 -7.68 -21.04 22.00
N ILE A 469 -8.16 -19.83 22.32
CA ILE A 469 -8.14 -18.69 21.41
C ILE A 469 -6.73 -18.10 21.47
N PRO A 470 -6.02 -17.97 20.34
CA PRO A 470 -4.73 -17.29 20.28
C PRO A 470 -4.82 -15.89 20.89
N LEU A 471 -3.86 -15.52 21.76
CA LEU A 471 -3.88 -14.27 22.53
C LEU A 471 -4.15 -13.02 21.69
N GLY A 472 -3.60 -12.95 20.47
CA GLY A 472 -3.83 -11.83 19.55
C GLY A 472 -5.30 -11.64 19.12
N HIS A 473 -6.10 -12.71 19.07
CA HIS A 473 -7.53 -12.63 18.72
C HIS A 473 -8.40 -12.29 19.94
N ARG A 474 -7.96 -12.60 21.17
CA ARG A 474 -8.69 -12.28 22.40
C ARG A 474 -8.92 -10.78 22.54
N GLN A 475 -7.93 -9.96 22.21
CA GLN A 475 -8.04 -8.51 22.25
C GLN A 475 -8.99 -7.95 21.18
N THR A 476 -8.99 -8.51 19.97
CA THR A 476 -9.95 -8.14 18.90
C THR A 476 -11.38 -8.44 19.31
N ILE A 477 -11.62 -9.63 19.88
CA ILE A 477 -12.93 -10.04 20.38
C ILE A 477 -13.39 -9.12 21.51
N ARG A 478 -12.51 -8.81 22.47
CA ARG A 478 -12.80 -7.89 23.57
C ARG A 478 -13.20 -6.50 23.05
N ARG A 479 -12.46 -5.96 22.09
CA ARG A 479 -12.78 -4.66 21.45
C ARG A 479 -14.11 -4.69 20.69
N TYR A 480 -14.40 -5.79 19.97
CA TYR A 480 -15.69 -5.94 19.28
C TYR A 480 -16.87 -5.91 20.26
N PHE A 481 -16.80 -6.69 21.34
CA PHE A 481 -17.83 -6.70 22.37
C PHE A 481 -17.91 -5.40 23.18
N GLU A 482 -16.83 -4.63 23.26
CA GLU A 482 -16.82 -3.28 23.83
C GLU A 482 -17.51 -2.26 22.91
N ALA A 483 -17.31 -2.34 21.60
CA ALA A 483 -17.88 -1.41 20.62
C ALA A 483 -19.42 -1.51 20.50
N ILE A 484 -19.98 -2.72 20.63
CA ILE A 484 -21.44 -2.94 20.56
C ILE A 484 -22.17 -2.68 21.89
N ARG A 485 -21.47 -2.21 22.94
CA ARG A 485 -22.12 -1.89 24.22
C ARG A 485 -23.05 -0.68 24.06
N PRO A 486 -24.29 -0.74 24.58
CA PRO A 486 -25.15 0.44 24.66
C PRO A 486 -24.54 1.45 25.63
N THR A 487 -24.29 2.67 25.15
CA THR A 487 -23.83 3.79 25.99
C THR A 487 -24.99 4.36 26.78
N ARG A 488 -24.71 4.91 27.96
CA ARG A 488 -25.72 5.36 28.94
C ARG A 488 -26.70 6.42 28.38
N GLU A 489 -26.35 7.10 27.28
CA GLU A 489 -27.21 8.06 26.58
C GLU A 489 -28.37 7.39 25.81
N GLU A 490 -28.24 6.15 25.36
CA GLU A 490 -29.30 5.41 24.65
C GLU A 490 -30.27 4.70 25.63
N ALA A 491 -29.90 4.64 26.92
CA ALA A 491 -30.68 3.95 27.95
C ALA A 491 -31.68 4.87 28.70
N THR A 492 -31.69 6.16 28.42
CA THR A 492 -32.72 7.07 28.93
C THR A 492 -33.83 7.24 27.89
N PRO A 493 -35.07 6.79 28.15
CA PRO A 493 -36.19 7.06 27.26
C PRO A 493 -36.40 8.58 27.21
N THR A 494 -36.24 9.16 26.04
CA THR A 494 -36.58 10.56 25.75
C THR A 494 -38.08 10.75 25.87
N ASN A 495 -38.55 11.20 27.04
CA ASN A 495 -39.89 11.77 27.18
C ASN A 495 -39.92 13.13 26.44
N SER A 496 -40.17 13.10 25.14
CA SER A 496 -40.53 14.29 24.37
C SER A 496 -42.05 14.48 24.43
N ASP A 497 -42.55 15.03 25.53
CA ASP A 497 -43.92 15.54 25.57
C ASP A 497 -43.88 17.02 25.18
N SER A 498 -44.19 17.29 23.91
CA SER A 498 -44.43 18.62 23.40
C SER A 498 -45.88 19.03 23.70
N THR A 499 -46.15 19.51 24.89
CA THR A 499 -47.37 20.30 25.15
C THR A 499 -47.11 21.75 24.75
N LYS A 500 -47.69 22.13 23.61
CA LYS A 500 -48.02 23.52 23.29
C LYS A 500 -49.04 24.01 24.32
N GLU A 501 -48.71 25.08 25.01
CA GLU A 501 -49.62 26.21 25.27
C GLU A 501 -48.96 27.50 24.81
#